data_AF-A0A7S2R1V8-F1
#
_entry.id   AF-A0A7S2R1V8-F1
#
_cell.length_a   1.000
_cell.length_b   1.000
_cell.length_c   1.000
_cell.angle_alpha   90.00
_cell.angle_beta   90.00
_cell.angle_gamma   90.00
#
_symmetry.space_group_name_H-M   'P 1'
#
loop_
_entity.id
_entity.type
_entity.pdbx_description
1 polymer ?
#
loop_
_entity_poly.entity_id
_entity_poly.type
_entity_poly.pdbx_seq_one_letter_code
_entity_poly.pdbx_strand_id
1 'polypeptide(L)'
;ITGCMAFTSMLHDRDQFFITVFCLRSLQGICAACAEISAGGIVMRAVPREVIGEALAVIETARMLGVIIGPIVGGAMYQNFGYAAPFILASSLVATIGLTMLIVPITSKIDNMVEQST
;
A
#
# COMPACT_ATOMS: atom_id res chain seq x y z
N ILE A 1 5.81 10.05 -3.54
CA ILE A 1 7.09 9.67 -4.19
C ILE A 1 7.37 10.56 -5.40
N THR A 2 6.41 10.73 -6.33
CA THR A 2 6.54 11.64 -7.50
C THR A 2 6.76 13.12 -7.12
N GLY A 3 6.04 13.65 -6.12
CA GLY A 3 6.24 15.04 -5.65
C GLY A 3 7.60 15.31 -4.98
N CYS A 4 8.21 14.28 -4.39
CA CYS A 4 9.55 14.38 -3.81
C CYS A 4 10.61 14.49 -4.91
N MET A 5 10.46 13.76 -6.02
CA MET A 5 11.42 13.81 -7.13
C MET A 5 11.41 15.15 -7.86
N ALA A 6 10.25 15.81 -7.96
CA ALA A 6 10.14 17.16 -8.51
C ALA A 6 10.89 18.21 -7.66
N PHE A 7 10.91 18.03 -6.33
CA PHE A 7 11.68 18.91 -5.44
C PHE A 7 13.19 18.67 -5.57
N THR A 8 13.59 17.42 -5.81
CA THR A 8 15.01 17.05 -5.97
C THR A 8 15.61 17.57 -7.27
N SER A 9 14.82 17.74 -8.34
CA SER A 9 15.29 18.36 -9.59
C SER A 9 15.60 19.85 -9.48
N MET A 10 15.24 20.51 -8.37
CA MET A 10 15.51 21.94 -8.13
C MET A 10 16.80 22.18 -7.33
N LEU A 11 17.43 21.13 -6.81
CA LEU A 11 18.69 21.18 -6.06
C LEU A 11 19.80 20.55 -6.92
N HIS A 12 20.58 21.40 -7.61
CA HIS A 12 21.67 20.98 -8.50
C HIS A 12 22.97 20.61 -7.75
N ASP A 13 22.98 20.69 -6.41
CA ASP A 13 24.14 20.37 -5.58
C ASP A 13 24.13 18.93 -5.06
N ARG A 14 25.25 18.22 -5.28
CA ARG A 14 25.45 16.80 -4.93
C ARG A 14 25.21 16.50 -3.45
N ASP A 15 25.50 17.43 -2.54
CA ASP A 15 25.48 17.17 -1.09
C ASP A 15 24.08 17.26 -0.47
N GLN A 16 23.22 18.16 -0.97
CA GLN A 16 21.82 18.27 -0.52
C GLN A 16 21.01 17.03 -0.93
N PHE A 17 21.31 16.45 -2.10
CA PHE A 17 20.64 15.25 -2.62
C PHE A 17 20.70 14.07 -1.64
N PHE A 18 21.90 13.77 -1.11
CA PHE A 18 22.10 12.60 -0.25
C PHE A 18 21.33 12.73 1.07
N ILE A 19 21.42 13.87 1.74
CA ILE A 19 20.76 14.09 3.04
C ILE A 19 19.24 14.06 2.87
N THR A 20 18.71 14.77 1.86
CA THR A 20 17.27 14.81 1.60
C THR A 20 16.71 13.42 1.31
N VAL A 21 17.33 12.66 0.40
CA VAL A 21 16.88 11.29 0.08
C VAL A 21 17.03 10.36 1.30
N PHE A 22 18.09 10.49 2.09
CA PHE A 22 18.29 9.69 3.30
C PHE A 22 17.19 9.93 4.34
N CYS A 23 16.87 11.20 4.62
CA CYS A 23 15.77 11.57 5.52
C CYS A 23 14.42 11.07 5.00
N LEU A 24 14.15 11.26 3.70
CA LEU A 24 12.90 10.82 3.07
C LEU A 24 12.74 9.31 3.09
N ARG A 25 13.80 8.54 2.85
CA ARG A 25 13.75 7.07 2.88
C ARG A 25 13.58 6.54 4.30
N SER A 26 14.25 7.15 5.26
CA SER A 26 14.05 6.83 6.68
C SER A 26 12.61 7.09 7.10
N LEU A 27 12.05 8.26 6.76
CA LEU A 27 10.66 8.60 7.06
C LEU A 27 9.67 7.67 6.33
N GLN A 28 9.89 7.42 5.05
CA GLN A 28 9.06 6.49 4.27
C GLN A 28 9.06 5.08 4.89
N GLY A 29 10.22 4.59 5.34
CA GLY A 29 10.33 3.31 6.03
C GLY A 29 9.50 3.26 7.31
N ILE A 30 9.57 4.32 8.13
CA ILE A 30 8.75 4.43 9.36
C ILE A 30 7.26 4.43 9.02
N CYS A 31 6.83 5.23 8.04
CA CYS A 31 5.43 5.27 7.62
C CYS A 31 4.92 3.91 7.11
N ALA A 32 5.74 3.21 6.32
CA ALA A 32 5.39 1.89 5.81
C ALA A 32 5.26 0.85 6.94
N ALA A 33 6.18 0.85 7.90
CA ALA A 33 6.12 -0.04 9.06
C ALA A 33 4.85 0.22 9.90
N CYS A 34 4.52 1.48 10.19
CA CYS A 34 3.30 1.82 10.92
C CYS A 34 2.03 1.35 10.19
N ALA A 35 1.98 1.49 8.87
CA ALA A 35 0.84 1.04 8.07
C ALA A 35 0.69 -0.49 8.08
N GLU A 36 1.78 -1.23 7.92
CA GLU A 36 1.75 -2.71 7.96
C GLU A 36 1.35 -3.25 9.33
N ILE A 37 1.89 -2.66 10.42
CA ILE A 37 1.52 -3.06 11.79
C ILE A 37 0.02 -2.81 12.05
N SER A 38 -0.49 -1.66 11.62
CA SER A 38 -1.92 -1.32 11.76
C SER A 38 -2.81 -2.32 11.00
N ALA A 39 -2.44 -2.62 9.75
CA ALA A 39 -3.16 -3.58 8.92
C ALA A 39 -3.16 -4.99 9.55
N GLY A 40 -1.99 -5.48 10.01
CA GLY A 40 -1.89 -6.76 10.69
C GLY A 40 -2.69 -6.81 12.00
N GLY A 41 -2.66 -5.73 12.78
CA GLY A 41 -3.44 -5.61 14.02
C GLY A 41 -4.95 -5.67 13.81
N ILE A 42 -5.44 -5.07 12.73
CA ILE A 42 -6.85 -5.14 12.30
C ILE A 42 -7.23 -6.59 11.98
N VAL A 43 -6.41 -7.30 11.21
CA VAL A 43 -6.67 -8.70 10.84
C VAL A 43 -6.67 -9.61 12.06
N MET A 44 -5.69 -9.45 12.95
CA MET A 44 -5.60 -10.24 14.19
C MET A 44 -6.81 -10.06 15.12
N ARG A 45 -7.48 -8.90 15.07
CA ARG A 45 -8.71 -8.62 15.84
C ARG A 45 -9.98 -9.13 15.17
N ALA A 46 -9.96 -9.29 13.85
CA ALA A 46 -11.13 -9.73 13.07
C ALA A 46 -11.23 -11.27 12.93
N VAL A 47 -10.18 -12.01 13.27
CA VAL A 47 -10.06 -13.46 13.03
C VAL A 47 -9.83 -14.20 14.37
N PRO A 48 -10.48 -15.36 14.61
CA PRO A 48 -10.26 -16.16 15.82
C PRO A 48 -8.83 -16.68 15.93
N ARG A 49 -8.30 -16.76 17.17
CA ARG A 49 -6.87 -17.00 17.47
C ARG A 49 -6.30 -18.28 16.85
N GLU A 50 -7.15 -19.28 16.63
CA GLU A 50 -6.79 -20.58 16.10
C GLU A 50 -6.37 -20.53 14.63
N VAL A 51 -6.85 -19.56 13.86
CA VAL A 51 -6.63 -19.48 12.39
C VAL A 51 -5.97 -18.17 11.93
N ILE A 52 -5.50 -17.33 12.86
CA ILE A 52 -4.80 -16.06 12.54
C ILE A 52 -3.62 -16.29 11.58
N GLY A 53 -2.84 -17.35 11.81
CA GLY A 53 -1.65 -17.64 10.98
C GLY A 53 -2.00 -17.95 9.52
N GLU A 54 -3.07 -18.71 9.29
CA GLU A 54 -3.56 -19.02 7.95
C GLU A 54 -4.15 -17.78 7.27
N ALA A 55 -4.95 -17.00 7.99
CA ALA A 55 -5.55 -15.77 7.46
C ALA A 55 -4.48 -14.75 7.03
N LEU A 56 -3.44 -14.53 7.85
CA LEU A 56 -2.33 -13.64 7.49
C LEU A 56 -1.54 -14.18 6.30
N ALA A 57 -1.30 -15.50 6.23
CA ALA A 57 -0.62 -16.11 5.09
C ALA A 57 -1.40 -15.93 3.77
N VAL A 58 -2.72 -16.06 3.79
CA VAL A 58 -3.57 -15.81 2.61
C VAL A 58 -3.50 -14.35 2.16
N ILE A 59 -3.49 -13.39 3.08
CA ILE A 59 -3.38 -11.96 2.75
C ILE A 59 -2.00 -11.64 2.16
N GLU A 60 -0.93 -12.15 2.77
CA GLU A 60 0.42 -11.90 2.28
C GLU A 60 0.69 -12.55 0.92
N THR A 61 0.17 -13.77 0.70
CA THR A 61 0.26 -14.41 -0.63
C THR A 61 -0.50 -13.62 -1.69
N ALA A 62 -1.70 -13.12 -1.37
CA ALA A 62 -2.45 -12.24 -2.27
C ALA A 62 -1.67 -10.95 -2.59
N ARG A 63 -1.02 -10.34 -1.59
CA ARG A 63 -0.14 -9.18 -1.79
C ARG A 63 1.03 -9.51 -2.71
N MET A 64 1.74 -10.61 -2.46
CA MET A 64 2.87 -11.03 -3.30
C MET A 64 2.44 -11.29 -4.75
N LEU A 65 1.28 -11.92 -4.95
CA LEU A 65 0.69 -12.10 -6.28
C LEU A 65 0.45 -10.75 -6.97
N GLY A 66 -0.09 -9.76 -6.25
CA GLY A 66 -0.25 -8.40 -6.78
C GLY A 66 1.07 -7.75 -7.21
N VAL A 67 2.14 -7.93 -6.41
CA VAL A 67 3.48 -7.42 -6.73
C VAL A 67 4.08 -8.10 -7.97
N ILE A 68 3.81 -9.38 -8.19
CA ILE A 68 4.29 -10.13 -9.37
C ILE A 68 3.47 -9.75 -10.60
N ILE A 69 2.14 -9.77 -10.49
CA ILE A 69 1.23 -9.56 -11.63
C ILE A 69 1.23 -8.10 -12.09
N GLY A 70 1.38 -7.14 -11.16
CA GLY A 70 1.32 -5.71 -11.45
C GLY A 70 2.29 -5.26 -12.55
N PRO A 71 3.60 -5.51 -12.44
CA PRO A 71 4.58 -5.15 -13.47
C PRO A 71 4.39 -5.91 -14.80
N ILE A 72 3.93 -7.16 -14.75
CA ILE A 72 3.68 -7.97 -15.96
C ILE A 72 2.54 -7.34 -16.77
N VAL A 73 1.41 -7.06 -16.11
CA VAL A 73 0.24 -6.43 -16.76
C VAL A 73 0.56 -4.99 -17.17
N GLY A 74 1.19 -4.22 -16.29
CA GLY A 74 1.57 -2.83 -16.57
C GLY A 74 2.57 -2.71 -17.73
N GLY A 75 3.55 -3.61 -17.79
CA GLY A 75 4.54 -3.68 -18.87
C GLY A 75 3.95 -4.14 -20.21
N ALA A 76 2.98 -5.07 -20.19
CA ALA A 76 2.25 -5.48 -21.39
C ALA A 76 1.35 -4.35 -21.95
N MET A 77 0.71 -3.57 -21.06
CA MET A 77 -0.07 -2.40 -21.49
C MET A 77 0.82 -1.26 -21.98
N TYR A 78 1.98 -1.05 -21.36
CA TYR A 78 2.96 -0.05 -21.79
C TYR A 78 3.39 -0.25 -23.25
N GLN A 79 3.59 -1.50 -23.67
CA GLN A 79 4.01 -1.82 -25.05
C GLN A 79 2.91 -1.55 -26.10
N ASN A 80 1.64 -1.75 -25.77
CA ASN A 80 0.53 -1.63 -26.72
C ASN A 80 -0.11 -0.24 -26.75
N PHE A 81 -0.19 0.46 -25.60
CA PHE A 81 -0.92 1.72 -25.45
C PHE A 81 -0.05 2.89 -24.96
N GLY A 82 1.27 2.67 -24.81
CA GLY A 82 2.23 3.70 -24.41
C GLY A 82 2.25 3.98 -22.90
N TYR A 83 2.97 5.06 -22.53
CA TYR A 83 3.28 5.39 -21.13
C TYR A 83 2.06 5.69 -20.26
N ALA A 84 0.99 6.27 -20.81
CA ALA A 84 -0.16 6.71 -20.02
C ALA A 84 -1.09 5.57 -19.58
N ALA A 85 -1.15 4.47 -20.34
CA ALA A 85 -2.10 3.39 -20.11
C ALA A 85 -1.96 2.66 -18.76
N PRO A 86 -0.76 2.23 -18.31
CA PRO A 86 -0.63 1.59 -17.00
C PRO A 86 -0.98 2.52 -15.85
N PHE A 87 -0.75 3.83 -15.99
CA PHE A 87 -1.12 4.82 -14.97
C PHE A 87 -2.63 4.99 -14.86
N ILE A 88 -3.35 5.12 -15.98
CA ILE A 88 -4.81 5.24 -15.96
C ILE A 88 -5.44 3.99 -15.36
N LEU A 89 -4.96 2.81 -15.76
CA LEU A 89 -5.44 1.54 -15.21
C LEU A 89 -5.18 1.47 -13.69
N ALA A 90 -3.97 1.74 -13.24
CA ALA A 90 -3.62 1.72 -11.82
C ALA A 90 -4.48 2.71 -11.00
N SER A 91 -4.66 3.94 -11.50
CA SER A 91 -5.49 4.95 -10.83
C SER A 91 -6.96 4.53 -10.76
N SER A 92 -7.50 3.93 -11.82
CA SER A 92 -8.89 3.44 -11.83
C SER A 92 -9.12 2.28 -10.84
N LEU A 93 -8.14 1.36 -10.74
CA LEU A 93 -8.21 0.24 -9.80
C LEU A 93 -8.21 0.73 -8.36
N VAL A 94 -7.27 1.63 -8.03
CA VAL A 94 -7.16 2.22 -6.68
C VAL A 94 -8.40 3.04 -6.34
N ALA A 95 -8.96 3.79 -7.29
CA ALA A 95 -10.20 4.53 -7.08
C ALA A 95 -11.38 3.61 -6.76
N THR A 96 -11.48 2.47 -7.44
CA THR A 96 -12.55 1.48 -7.21
C THR A 96 -12.41 0.82 -5.83
N ILE A 97 -11.18 0.49 -5.43
CA ILE A 97 -10.89 -0.06 -4.10
C ILE A 97 -11.20 0.97 -3.01
N GLY A 98 -10.78 2.23 -3.20
CA GLY A 98 -11.05 3.32 -2.29
C GLY A 98 -12.56 3.60 -2.13
N LEU A 99 -13.32 3.53 -3.22
CA LEU A 99 -14.78 3.66 -3.17
C LEU A 99 -15.41 2.50 -2.37
N THR A 100 -14.93 1.28 -2.56
CA THR A 100 -15.42 0.10 -1.83
C THR A 100 -15.14 0.21 -0.33
N MET A 101 -13.93 0.69 0.05
CA MET A 101 -13.56 0.98 1.44
C MET A 101 -14.41 2.08 2.07
N LEU A 102 -14.88 3.06 1.29
CA LEU A 102 -15.75 4.13 1.77
C LEU A 102 -17.19 3.65 2.03
N ILE A 103 -17.69 2.70 1.22
CA ILE A 103 -19.04 2.15 1.35
C ILE A 103 -19.12 1.10 2.47
N VAL A 104 -18.03 0.37 2.72
CA VAL A 104 -17.94 -0.64 3.78
C VAL A 104 -17.09 -0.10 4.93
N PRO A 105 -17.70 0.53 5.97
CA PRO A 105 -16.97 0.98 7.15
C PRO A 105 -16.48 -0.23 7.96
N ILE A 106 -15.30 -0.74 7.62
CA ILE A 106 -14.64 -1.85 8.32
C ILE A 106 -14.30 -1.46 9.78
N THR A 107 -14.07 -0.17 10.04
CA THR A 107 -13.81 0.38 11.38
C THR A 107 -14.96 0.13 12.36
N SER A 108 -16.23 0.21 11.95
CA SER A 108 -17.35 0.03 12.88
C SER A 108 -17.52 -1.44 13.28
N LYS A 109 -17.23 -2.38 12.37
CA LYS A 109 -17.37 -3.81 12.65
C LYS A 109 -16.27 -4.35 13.57
N ILE A 110 -15.06 -3.80 13.50
CA ILE A 110 -13.93 -4.21 14.34
C ILE A 110 -14.11 -3.71 15.78
N ASP A 111 -14.62 -2.49 15.97
CA ASP A 111 -14.87 -1.92 17.30
C ASP A 111 -15.88 -2.77 18.09
N ASN A 112 -16.97 -3.17 17.42
CA ASN A 112 -17.99 -4.07 17.99
C ASN A 112 -17.46 -5.49 18.31
N MET A 113 -16.44 -5.98 17.58
CA MET A 113 -15.81 -7.29 17.87
C MET A 113 -14.79 -7.22 19.01
N VAL A 114 -14.12 -6.06 19.19
CA VAL A 114 -13.21 -5.82 20.33
C VAL A 114 -14.00 -5.64 21.63
N GLU A 115 -15.14 -4.98 21.58
CA GLU A 115 -16.03 -4.78 22.73
C GLU A 115 -16.72 -6.09 23.18
N GLN A 116 -16.98 -7.04 22.26
CA GLN A 116 -17.52 -8.37 22.62
C GLN A 116 -16.51 -9.35 23.25
N SER A 117 -15.21 -9.01 23.29
CA SER A 117 -14.16 -9.84 23.93
C SER A 117 -13.69 -9.29 25.29
N THR A 118 -14.25 -8.17 25.77
CA THR A 118 -13.99 -7.59 27.10
C THR A 118 -15.19 -7.81 28.01
#